data_AF-A0A0C2GWF5-F1
#
_entry.id   AF-A0A0C2GWF5-F1
#
_cell.length_a   1.000
_cell.length_b   1.000
_cell.length_c   1.000
_cell.angle_alpha   90.00
_cell.angle_beta   90.00
_cell.angle_gamma   90.00
#
_symmetry.space_group_name_H-M   'P 1'
#
loop_
_entity.id
_entity.type
_entity.pdbx_description
1 polymer ?
#
loop_
_entity_poly.entity_id
_entity_poly.type
_entity_poly.pdbx_seq_one_letter_code
_entity_poly.pdbx_strand_id
1 'polypeptide(L)'
;MLFVSLERTESTGQLWLARGTNGRIAGARSVHPKINGSQGVLLTPKLIFSSVLTHEMIHSMNIGHSYSDRKTRVSLTCFCLPQRKNGFEQVFPYSSPGEYDDKYDLMSTANAHMRLSTYGLGGPGLNGPHLDYLGWLPQNRMVYFGRDGRTNYTLRLSSLSVPHRLTIGWLLVMIPYDRDDPGNVYTIEYRTPVGNDAGIKQGAVVIHKVHRIGVSYYSTLMTHERGEYNELTAGTEWLQFLDINVDGGFQYIRVKVERVHGKSHSADLKISTTFRPELCRGADVKVDVKQSPSLITHGVRSVCIERNRTITQRDIDRQYLRDAFFDMRKTFGQNECKNGRVWRAIDAYDYVCVEPHRVDQVMDTVASVDEDDDDCDETYVHRNAFQGDKACVSEDERALIHKENAESHRHLRNYAFFNGADTDVHIAPHYLRLLDRPGVMFFKFLQYEALKGLVKVEFRPAPKQPTLN
;
A
#
# COMPACT_ATOMS: atom_id res chain seq x y z
N MET A 1 -8.16 -13.51 -1.13
CA MET A 1 -7.51 -14.25 -0.04
C MET A 1 -6.58 -15.28 -0.65
N LEU A 2 -5.26 -15.12 -0.55
CA LEU A 2 -4.34 -16.22 -0.85
C LEU A 2 -4.21 -17.08 0.41
N PHE A 3 -4.67 -18.32 0.34
CA PHE A 3 -4.30 -19.36 1.31
C PHE A 3 -3.10 -20.11 0.76
N VAL A 4 -2.03 -20.21 1.54
CA VAL A 4 -0.98 -21.21 1.32
C VAL A 4 -1.04 -22.16 2.51
N SER A 5 -1.52 -23.38 2.25
CA SER A 5 -1.43 -24.50 3.20
C SER A 5 -0.18 -25.30 2.85
N LEU A 6 0.74 -25.41 3.81
CA LEU A 6 1.90 -26.30 3.76
C LEU A 6 1.66 -27.45 4.75
N GLU A 7 1.43 -28.66 4.22
CA GLU A 7 1.45 -29.91 4.99
C GLU A 7 2.90 -30.36 5.24
N ARG A 8 3.14 -30.86 6.45
CA ARG A 8 4.44 -31.30 6.96
C ARG A 8 4.65 -32.77 6.63
N THR A 9 5.81 -33.11 6.05
CA THR A 9 6.35 -34.48 6.12
C THR A 9 7.56 -34.50 7.06
N GLU A 10 7.49 -35.36 8.07
CA GLU A 10 8.56 -35.61 9.04
C GLU A 10 9.78 -36.30 8.39
N SER A 11 10.99 -35.93 8.80
CA SER A 11 12.05 -36.88 9.20
C SER A 11 13.29 -36.14 9.73
N THR A 12 13.62 -36.49 10.97
CA THR A 12 14.91 -36.47 11.68
C THR A 12 16.22 -36.36 10.86
N GLY A 13 17.18 -35.56 11.35
CA GLY A 13 18.58 -35.57 10.91
C GLY A 13 19.47 -34.52 11.61
N GLN A 14 20.66 -34.92 12.05
CA GLN A 14 21.55 -34.30 13.04
C GLN A 14 22.16 -32.91 12.75
N LEU A 15 22.46 -32.23 13.87
CA LEU A 15 23.38 -31.12 14.10
C LEU A 15 24.66 -31.16 13.23
N TRP A 16 25.00 -30.03 12.59
CA TRP A 16 26.39 -29.70 12.26
C TRP A 16 26.69 -28.24 12.64
N LEU A 17 27.71 -28.09 13.50
CA LEU A 17 28.33 -26.83 13.91
C LEU A 17 29.01 -26.17 12.71
N ALA A 18 28.66 -24.91 12.42
CA ALA A 18 29.53 -24.01 11.65
C ALA A 18 30.25 -23.07 12.63
N ARG A 19 31.53 -23.33 12.87
CA ARG A 19 32.44 -22.48 13.65
C ARG A 19 32.99 -21.36 12.75
N GLY A 20 32.73 -20.11 13.14
CA GLY A 20 33.63 -18.97 12.96
C GLY A 20 33.52 -18.15 11.67
N THR A 21 32.91 -16.97 11.75
CA THR A 21 33.64 -15.69 11.86
C THR A 21 32.66 -14.56 12.19
N ASN A 22 32.90 -13.91 13.34
CA ASN A 22 32.38 -12.65 13.87
C ASN A 22 30.88 -12.33 13.69
N GLY A 23 30.21 -12.26 14.85
CA GLY A 23 28.78 -12.04 15.01
C GLY A 23 28.21 -10.95 14.11
N ARG A 24 27.36 -11.37 13.18
CA ARG A 24 26.38 -10.54 12.49
C ARG A 24 25.02 -11.16 12.75
N ILE A 25 24.18 -10.46 13.48
CA ILE A 25 22.74 -10.71 13.48
C ILE A 25 22.30 -10.44 12.04
N ALA A 26 21.89 -11.49 11.33
CA ALA A 26 21.40 -11.40 9.97
C ALA A 26 20.05 -10.66 10.00
N GLY A 27 20.06 -9.38 9.64
CA GLY A 27 18.84 -8.75 9.13
C GLY A 27 18.48 -9.40 7.80
N ALA A 28 17.19 -9.66 7.58
CA ALA A 28 16.69 -9.87 6.23
C ALA A 28 16.98 -8.58 5.45
N ARG A 29 17.77 -8.71 4.39
CA ARG A 29 18.12 -7.59 3.54
C ARG A 29 17.62 -7.99 2.16
N SER A 30 16.63 -7.28 1.64
CA SER A 30 16.47 -7.11 0.21
C SER A 30 17.70 -6.34 -0.28
N VAL A 31 18.80 -7.06 -0.43
CA VAL A 31 19.86 -6.61 -1.32
C VAL A 31 19.20 -6.63 -2.69
N HIS A 32 19.41 -5.61 -3.50
CA HIS A 32 19.33 -5.75 -4.94
C HIS A 32 20.69 -6.30 -5.41
N PRO A 33 21.07 -7.59 -5.23
CA PRO A 33 22.33 -8.02 -5.76
C PRO A 33 22.11 -8.16 -7.27
N LYS A 34 22.63 -7.20 -8.03
CA LYS A 34 23.04 -7.51 -9.41
C LYS A 34 24.23 -8.47 -9.31
N ILE A 35 23.92 -9.75 -9.13
CA ILE A 35 24.81 -10.82 -9.54
C ILE A 35 24.05 -11.52 -10.67
N ASN A 36 24.41 -11.13 -11.91
CA ASN A 36 23.94 -11.72 -13.16
C ASN A 36 22.44 -11.59 -13.50
N GLY A 37 21.83 -10.43 -13.23
CA GLY A 37 20.56 -10.06 -13.85
C GLY A 37 19.30 -10.75 -13.32
N SER A 38 19.41 -11.68 -12.37
CA SER A 38 18.25 -12.27 -11.68
C SER A 38 18.08 -11.66 -10.29
N GLN A 39 16.93 -11.04 -10.02
CA GLN A 39 16.50 -10.67 -8.67
C GLN A 39 16.19 -11.94 -7.88
N GLY A 40 16.61 -12.03 -6.61
CA GLY A 40 16.40 -13.20 -5.78
C GLY A 40 16.23 -12.82 -4.31
N VAL A 41 15.41 -13.59 -3.59
CA VAL A 41 15.13 -13.40 -2.16
C VAL A 41 16.09 -14.24 -1.33
N LEU A 42 16.74 -13.62 -0.34
CA LEU A 42 17.60 -14.32 0.60
C LEU A 42 16.81 -14.83 1.80
N LEU A 43 16.64 -16.15 1.90
CA LEU A 43 15.97 -16.79 3.03
C LEU A 43 16.96 -17.50 3.94
N THR A 44 16.92 -17.19 5.23
CA THR A 44 17.67 -17.94 6.25
C THR A 44 16.71 -18.81 7.03
N PRO A 45 17.01 -20.09 7.34
CA PRO A 45 16.10 -21.00 8.05
C PRO A 45 15.54 -20.45 9.36
N LYS A 46 16.28 -19.55 10.04
CA LYS A 46 15.85 -18.89 11.28
C LYS A 46 14.81 -17.78 11.07
N LEU A 47 14.67 -17.28 9.85
CA LEU A 47 13.75 -16.19 9.47
C LEU A 47 12.68 -16.65 8.47
N ILE A 48 12.51 -17.95 8.24
CA ILE A 48 11.43 -18.48 7.39
C ILE A 48 10.14 -18.55 8.21
N PHE A 49 9.48 -17.41 8.36
CA PHE A 49 8.11 -17.33 8.86
C PHE A 49 7.27 -16.43 7.97
N SER A 50 5.95 -16.58 8.05
CA SER A 50 4.98 -15.97 7.12
C SER A 50 5.24 -14.48 6.85
N SER A 51 5.45 -13.67 7.89
CA SER A 51 5.67 -12.22 7.68
C SER A 51 6.94 -11.90 6.91
N VAL A 52 8.08 -12.52 7.22
CA VAL A 52 9.34 -12.29 6.47
C VAL A 52 9.22 -12.74 5.03
N LEU A 53 8.61 -13.91 4.78
CA LEU A 53 8.37 -14.37 3.42
C LEU A 53 7.50 -13.39 2.65
N THR A 54 6.40 -12.93 3.26
CA THR A 54 5.47 -11.99 2.61
C THR A 54 6.13 -10.63 2.38
N HIS A 55 6.93 -10.14 3.34
CA HIS A 55 7.72 -8.91 3.21
C HIS A 55 8.66 -8.95 2.01
N GLU A 56 9.46 -10.01 1.90
CA GLU A 56 10.40 -10.16 0.79
C GLU A 56 9.68 -10.36 -0.55
N MET A 57 8.55 -11.06 -0.56
CA MET A 57 7.71 -11.18 -1.76
C MET A 57 7.16 -9.83 -2.20
N ILE A 58 6.73 -8.97 -1.28
CA ILE A 58 6.13 -7.67 -1.60
C ILE A 58 7.16 -6.69 -2.18
N HIS A 59 8.46 -6.86 -1.91
CA HIS A 59 9.50 -6.10 -2.62
C HIS A 59 9.46 -6.30 -4.14
N SER A 60 8.96 -7.45 -4.64
CA SER A 60 8.74 -7.66 -6.08
C SER A 60 7.67 -6.75 -6.68
N MET A 61 6.84 -6.12 -5.84
CA MET A 61 5.81 -5.16 -6.22
C MET A 61 6.27 -3.70 -6.13
N ASN A 62 7.58 -3.48 -6.17
CA ASN A 62 8.21 -2.16 -6.12
C ASN A 62 7.85 -1.38 -4.85
N ILE A 63 7.67 -2.09 -3.75
CA ILE A 63 7.40 -1.53 -2.43
C ILE A 63 8.70 -1.49 -1.62
N GLY A 64 8.98 -0.33 -1.02
CA GLY A 64 10.12 -0.14 -0.11
C GLY A 64 9.78 -0.49 1.34
N HIS A 65 10.72 -0.26 2.26
CA HIS A 65 10.45 -0.36 3.69
C HIS A 65 9.55 0.77 4.17
N SER A 66 8.89 0.56 5.31
CA SER A 66 8.20 1.62 6.04
C SER A 66 9.10 2.27 7.08
N TYR A 67 8.79 3.52 7.40
CA TYR A 67 9.56 4.37 8.29
C TYR A 67 8.69 4.88 9.44
N SER A 68 9.31 5.47 10.46
CA SER A 68 8.67 6.19 11.57
C SER A 68 9.41 7.50 11.81
N ASP A 69 8.70 8.55 12.20
CA ASP A 69 9.31 9.82 12.57
C ASP A 69 9.82 9.85 14.03
N ARG A 70 9.64 8.75 14.77
CA ARG A 70 10.06 8.64 16.16
C ARG A 70 11.55 8.91 16.30
N LYS A 71 11.87 9.85 17.17
CA LYS A 71 13.24 10.11 17.63
C LYS A 71 13.51 9.26 18.87
N THR A 72 13.68 7.95 18.71
CA THR A 72 14.04 7.07 19.83
C THR A 72 15.35 7.58 20.45
N ARG A 73 15.27 8.03 21.70
CA ARG A 73 16.43 8.27 22.58
C ARG A 73 16.56 7.04 23.48
N VAL A 74 17.22 5.98 23.03
CA VAL A 74 17.68 4.97 23.99
C VAL A 74 18.94 5.51 24.67
N SER A 75 18.86 5.68 25.99
CA SER A 75 20.05 5.78 26.83
C SER A 75 20.81 4.47 26.66
N LEU A 76 21.87 4.49 25.86
CA LEU A 76 22.84 3.40 25.73
C LEU A 76 23.52 3.18 27.09
N THR A 77 22.84 2.50 28.01
CA THR A 77 23.50 1.71 29.05
C THR A 77 23.76 0.32 28.49
N CYS A 78 24.48 0.26 27.37
CA CYS A 78 25.17 -0.96 26.97
C CYS A 78 26.56 -0.90 27.64
N PHE A 79 26.79 -1.81 28.59
CA PHE A 79 27.94 -1.82 29.51
C PHE A 79 29.31 -2.11 28.84
N CYS A 80 29.45 -1.99 27.51
CA CYS A 80 30.65 -2.45 26.81
C CYS A 80 31.22 -1.54 25.70
N LEU A 81 30.70 -0.33 25.45
CA LEU A 81 31.36 0.60 24.52
C LEU A 81 31.32 2.06 25.00
N PRO A 82 32.47 2.69 25.27
CA PRO A 82 32.54 4.07 25.70
C PRO A 82 32.62 4.99 24.48
N GLN A 83 31.52 5.21 23.74
CA GLN A 83 31.38 6.44 22.93
C GLN A 83 29.91 6.86 22.83
N ARG A 84 29.58 7.96 23.52
CA ARG A 84 28.39 8.76 23.27
C ARG A 84 28.44 9.32 21.85
N LYS A 85 27.74 8.70 20.91
CA LYS A 85 27.33 9.38 19.67
C LYS A 85 25.88 9.80 19.82
N ASN A 86 25.62 11.10 19.69
CA ASN A 86 24.29 11.69 19.56
C ASN A 86 23.68 11.31 18.19
N GLY A 87 23.50 10.02 17.94
CA GLY A 87 22.98 9.47 16.70
C GLY A 87 21.50 9.13 16.82
N PHE A 88 20.71 9.49 15.82
CA PHE A 88 19.37 8.95 15.63
C PHE A 88 19.44 7.42 15.52
N GLU A 89 18.58 6.73 16.26
CA GLU A 89 18.64 5.28 16.41
C GLU A 89 18.15 4.54 15.16
N GLN A 90 18.80 3.42 14.85
CA GLN A 90 18.47 2.51 13.75
C GLN A 90 17.89 1.23 14.35
N VAL A 91 16.73 0.76 13.88
CA VAL A 91 16.12 -0.49 14.36
C VAL A 91 17.02 -1.69 14.06
N PHE A 92 17.63 -1.69 12.87
CA PHE A 92 18.57 -2.71 12.44
C PHE A 92 19.94 -2.12 12.15
N PRO A 93 21.03 -2.90 12.35
CA PRO A 93 22.35 -2.49 11.87
C PRO A 93 22.27 -2.16 10.36
N TYR A 94 22.72 -0.97 9.97
CA TYR A 94 22.70 -0.47 8.58
C TYR A 94 21.33 -0.03 8.04
N SER A 95 20.29 0.09 8.87
CA SER A 95 19.04 0.72 8.45
C SER A 95 19.16 2.24 8.45
N SER A 96 18.36 2.92 7.65
CA SER A 96 18.21 4.36 7.73
C SER A 96 17.43 4.75 9.01
N PRO A 97 17.57 5.99 9.51
CA PRO A 97 16.80 6.45 10.66
C PRO A 97 15.29 6.26 10.43
N GLY A 98 14.61 5.65 11.40
CA GLY A 98 13.17 5.35 11.34
C GLY A 98 12.79 4.16 10.47
N GLU A 99 13.69 3.63 9.64
CA GLU A 99 13.43 2.46 8.80
C GLU A 99 13.13 1.22 9.65
N TYR A 100 12.10 0.46 9.26
CA TYR A 100 11.55 -0.66 10.02
C TYR A 100 10.95 -0.30 11.38
N ASP A 101 10.57 0.96 11.65
CA ASP A 101 9.90 1.36 12.91
C ASP A 101 8.40 1.69 12.76
N ASP A 102 7.80 1.37 11.60
CA ASP A 102 6.34 1.38 11.48
C ASP A 102 5.75 0.09 12.04
N LYS A 103 5.24 0.14 13.28
CA LYS A 103 4.73 -1.05 13.96
C LYS A 103 3.44 -1.61 13.35
N TYR A 104 2.78 -0.86 12.48
CA TYR A 104 1.48 -1.18 11.88
C TYR A 104 1.60 -1.75 10.47
N ASP A 105 2.83 -1.88 9.96
CA ASP A 105 3.07 -2.24 8.57
C ASP A 105 3.98 -3.45 8.40
N LEU A 106 3.63 -4.27 7.41
CA LEU A 106 4.38 -5.45 7.02
C LEU A 106 5.77 -5.11 6.48
N MET A 107 5.98 -3.93 5.90
CA MET A 107 7.29 -3.50 5.39
C MET A 107 8.25 -3.02 6.49
N SER A 108 7.88 -3.17 7.76
CA SER A 108 8.76 -3.02 8.93
C SER A 108 9.05 -4.36 9.65
N THR A 109 8.82 -5.48 8.95
CA THR A 109 8.88 -6.85 9.51
C THR A 109 10.04 -7.07 10.49
N ALA A 110 9.77 -7.88 11.52
CA ALA A 110 10.58 -8.16 12.71
C ALA A 110 10.54 -7.10 13.83
N ASN A 111 10.10 -5.87 13.57
CA ASN A 111 9.77 -4.88 14.60
C ASN A 111 8.27 -4.47 14.61
N ALA A 112 7.48 -5.04 13.70
CA ALA A 112 6.04 -4.79 13.59
C ALA A 112 5.19 -5.63 14.57
N HIS A 113 3.92 -5.25 14.74
CA HIS A 113 2.95 -5.95 15.59
C HIS A 113 2.51 -7.29 15.00
N MET A 114 3.33 -8.32 15.20
CA MET A 114 3.10 -9.68 14.72
C MET A 114 2.32 -10.54 15.72
N ARG A 115 1.59 -11.53 15.20
CA ARG A 115 0.92 -12.60 15.97
C ARG A 115 1.57 -13.96 15.73
N LEU A 116 1.36 -14.90 16.65
CA LEU A 116 1.69 -16.30 16.41
C LEU A 116 0.74 -16.91 15.37
N SER A 117 1.29 -17.76 14.51
CA SER A 117 0.57 -18.54 13.49
C SER A 117 1.19 -19.94 13.35
N THR A 118 0.54 -20.81 12.59
CA THR A 118 1.03 -22.17 12.29
C THR A 118 2.43 -22.17 11.67
N TYR A 119 2.79 -21.13 10.92
CA TYR A 119 4.04 -21.01 10.19
C TYR A 119 4.97 -19.93 10.78
N GLY A 120 4.95 -19.79 12.11
CA GLY A 120 5.74 -18.80 12.84
C GLY A 120 5.00 -17.47 13.04
N LEU A 121 5.72 -16.35 13.00
CA LEU A 121 5.11 -15.03 13.14
C LEU A 121 4.40 -14.60 11.86
N GLY A 122 3.20 -14.03 12.03
CA GLY A 122 2.35 -13.52 10.95
C GLY A 122 1.86 -12.11 11.23
N GLY A 123 1.53 -11.35 10.19
CA GLY A 123 1.08 -9.97 10.32
C GLY A 123 2.20 -8.95 10.56
N PRO A 124 1.86 -7.67 10.80
CA PRO A 124 0.55 -7.08 10.46
C PRO A 124 0.32 -7.08 8.93
N GLY A 125 -0.85 -6.65 8.48
CA GLY A 125 -1.09 -6.36 7.07
C GLY A 125 -0.33 -5.12 6.58
N LEU A 126 -0.32 -4.88 5.26
CA LEU A 126 0.22 -3.64 4.69
C LEU A 126 -0.55 -2.40 5.21
N ASN A 127 0.15 -1.28 5.38
CA ASN A 127 -0.46 0.02 5.68
C ASN A 127 -1.19 0.60 4.45
N GLY A 128 -2.06 1.57 4.71
CA GLY A 128 -2.87 2.27 3.73
C GLY A 128 -2.08 2.84 2.56
N PRO A 129 -0.93 3.52 2.75
CA PRO A 129 -0.07 3.95 1.66
C PRO A 129 0.34 2.84 0.69
N HIS A 130 0.75 1.68 1.20
CA HIS A 130 1.09 0.53 0.35
C HIS A 130 -0.13 -0.05 -0.37
N LEU A 131 -1.29 -0.12 0.31
CA LEU A 131 -2.52 -0.59 -0.31
C LEU A 131 -3.05 0.37 -1.40
N ASP A 132 -2.94 1.69 -1.19
CA ASP A 132 -3.26 2.72 -2.20
C ASP A 132 -2.30 2.61 -3.40
N TYR A 133 -0.99 2.49 -3.15
CA TYR A 133 0.02 2.32 -4.19
C TYR A 133 -0.18 1.07 -5.04
N LEU A 134 -0.61 -0.03 -4.43
CA LEU A 134 -0.94 -1.25 -5.17
C LEU A 134 -2.28 -1.15 -5.91
N GLY A 135 -3.15 -0.21 -5.53
CA GLY A 135 -4.52 -0.15 -6.03
C GLY A 135 -5.37 -1.30 -5.48
N TRP A 136 -5.12 -1.71 -4.23
CA TRP A 136 -5.87 -2.78 -3.55
C TRP A 136 -7.00 -2.24 -2.69
N LEU A 137 -7.12 -0.92 -2.54
CA LEU A 137 -8.25 -0.27 -1.89
C LEU A 137 -9.35 0.06 -2.92
N PRO A 138 -10.64 -0.16 -2.59
CA PRO A 138 -11.76 0.27 -3.42
C PRO A 138 -11.74 1.79 -3.60
N GLN A 139 -11.74 2.27 -4.85
CA GLN A 139 -11.64 3.69 -5.18
C GLN A 139 -12.75 4.53 -4.55
N ASN A 140 -13.97 3.99 -4.51
CA ASN A 140 -15.14 4.62 -3.90
C ASN A 140 -15.10 4.68 -2.36
N ARG A 141 -14.10 4.06 -1.72
CA ARG A 141 -13.92 4.06 -0.26
C ARG A 141 -12.63 4.74 0.17
N MET A 142 -12.04 5.53 -0.71
CA MET A 142 -10.93 6.43 -0.40
C MET A 142 -11.35 7.88 -0.61
N VAL A 143 -10.97 8.75 0.31
CA VAL A 143 -11.29 10.18 0.22
C VAL A 143 -10.02 11.01 0.08
N TYR A 144 -10.00 11.91 -0.90
CA TYR A 144 -8.99 12.96 -1.02
C TYR A 144 -9.56 14.26 -0.47
N PHE A 145 -9.14 14.61 0.75
CA PHE A 145 -9.74 15.67 1.54
C PHE A 145 -9.54 17.04 0.87
N GLY A 146 -10.61 17.84 0.79
CA GLY A 146 -10.61 19.16 0.15
C GLY A 146 -10.98 19.16 -1.33
N ARG A 147 -11.06 17.99 -2.00
CA ARG A 147 -11.49 17.91 -3.41
C ARG A 147 -12.92 18.42 -3.63
N ASP A 148 -13.79 18.20 -2.67
CA ASP A 148 -15.19 18.66 -2.66
C ASP A 148 -15.34 20.13 -2.23
N GLY A 149 -14.24 20.84 -2.04
CA GLY A 149 -14.21 22.22 -1.54
C GLY A 149 -14.44 22.36 -0.03
N ARG A 150 -14.67 21.26 0.69
CA ARG A 150 -14.89 21.31 2.14
C ARG A 150 -13.56 21.27 2.89
N THR A 151 -13.44 22.14 3.89
CA THR A 151 -12.23 22.25 4.73
C THR A 151 -12.38 21.62 6.10
N ASN A 152 -13.60 21.25 6.50
CA ASN A 152 -13.90 20.65 7.80
C ASN A 152 -15.15 19.78 7.72
N TYR A 153 -15.02 18.49 8.03
CA TYR A 153 -16.15 17.58 8.16
C TYR A 153 -15.78 16.30 8.94
N THR A 154 -16.81 15.59 9.37
CA THR A 154 -16.69 14.31 10.07
C THR A 154 -16.85 13.16 9.08
N LEU A 155 -16.03 12.13 9.24
CA LEU A 155 -16.02 10.92 8.43
C LEU A 155 -16.03 9.68 9.32
N ARG A 156 -16.70 8.62 8.84
CA ARG A 156 -16.62 7.29 9.46
C ARG A 156 -15.62 6.43 8.70
N LEU A 157 -14.56 6.04 9.39
CA LEU A 157 -13.48 5.19 8.90
C LEU A 157 -13.71 3.76 9.39
N SER A 158 -13.72 2.81 8.47
CA SER A 158 -13.75 1.37 8.73
C SER A 158 -12.34 0.83 8.85
N SER A 159 -12.17 -0.26 9.61
CA SER A 159 -10.86 -0.83 9.83
C SER A 159 -10.30 -1.53 8.60
N LEU A 160 -9.04 -1.26 8.25
CA LEU A 160 -8.31 -1.98 7.20
C LEU A 160 -8.01 -3.44 7.59
N SER A 161 -8.04 -3.75 8.88
CA SER A 161 -7.81 -5.10 9.42
C SER A 161 -8.96 -6.07 9.14
N VAL A 162 -10.12 -5.54 8.74
CA VAL A 162 -11.33 -6.30 8.42
C VAL A 162 -11.51 -6.37 6.90
N PRO A 163 -11.89 -7.53 6.33
CA PRO A 163 -12.18 -7.63 4.90
C PRO A 163 -13.15 -6.53 4.43
N HIS A 164 -12.82 -5.86 3.33
CA HIS A 164 -13.52 -4.66 2.87
C HIS A 164 -15.01 -4.90 2.62
N ARG A 165 -15.38 -6.08 2.10
CA ARG A 165 -16.78 -6.50 1.90
C ARG A 165 -17.64 -6.55 3.18
N LEU A 166 -17.02 -6.62 4.36
CA LEU A 166 -17.73 -6.67 5.66
C LEU A 166 -17.87 -5.29 6.30
N THR A 167 -17.47 -4.23 5.60
CA THR A 167 -17.47 -2.86 6.12
C THR A 167 -17.98 -1.88 5.05
N ILE A 168 -18.54 -0.75 5.47
CA ILE A 168 -19.21 0.19 4.55
C ILE A 168 -18.55 1.59 4.56
N GLY A 169 -17.88 1.98 5.65
CA GLY A 169 -17.30 3.34 5.80
C GLY A 169 -16.09 3.61 4.91
N TRP A 170 -15.47 4.78 5.02
CA TRP A 170 -14.21 5.05 4.32
C TRP A 170 -13.11 4.10 4.82
N LEU A 171 -12.14 3.75 3.98
CA LEU A 171 -11.00 2.90 4.36
C LEU A 171 -9.71 3.70 4.53
N LEU A 172 -9.57 4.78 3.75
CA LEU A 172 -8.40 5.64 3.76
C LEU A 172 -8.81 7.09 3.53
N VAL A 173 -8.29 7.98 4.36
CA VAL A 173 -8.35 9.44 4.12
C VAL A 173 -6.97 9.90 3.68
N MET A 174 -6.89 10.69 2.62
CA MET A 174 -5.68 11.32 2.13
C MET A 174 -5.82 12.84 2.26
N ILE A 175 -4.96 13.47 3.05
CA ILE A 175 -4.95 14.92 3.28
C ILE A 175 -3.66 15.51 2.69
N PRO A 176 -3.73 16.38 1.67
CA PRO A 176 -2.55 16.98 1.07
C PRO A 176 -1.84 17.91 2.04
N TYR A 177 -0.51 17.93 1.97
CA TYR A 177 0.33 18.85 2.74
C TYR A 177 1.33 19.62 1.88
N ASP A 178 1.58 19.17 0.66
CA ASP A 178 2.48 19.82 -0.29
C ASP A 178 1.66 20.45 -1.40
N ARG A 179 1.76 21.78 -1.54
CA ARG A 179 1.04 22.53 -2.59
C ARG A 179 1.56 22.25 -4.00
N ASP A 180 2.74 21.67 -4.12
CA ASP A 180 3.44 21.49 -5.39
C ASP A 180 3.39 20.05 -5.90
N ASP A 181 3.03 19.08 -5.05
CA ASP A 181 2.82 17.69 -5.44
C ASP A 181 1.55 17.13 -4.76
N PRO A 182 0.46 16.90 -5.51
CA PRO A 182 -0.78 16.36 -4.94
C PRO A 182 -0.64 14.90 -4.47
N GLY A 183 0.46 14.22 -4.81
CA GLY A 183 0.80 12.90 -4.31
C GLY A 183 1.30 12.90 -2.87
N ASN A 184 1.85 14.02 -2.39
CA ASN A 184 2.38 14.17 -1.04
C ASN A 184 1.24 14.45 -0.04
N VAL A 185 0.85 13.40 0.68
CA VAL A 185 -0.30 13.41 1.61
C VAL A 185 0.04 12.80 2.96
N TYR A 186 -0.75 13.20 3.97
CA TYR A 186 -0.96 12.38 5.15
C TYR A 186 -2.11 11.42 4.89
N THR A 187 -1.87 10.13 5.07
CA THR A 187 -2.92 9.12 5.03
C THR A 187 -3.38 8.76 6.43
N ILE A 188 -4.68 8.59 6.62
CA ILE A 188 -5.28 8.20 7.90
C ILE A 188 -6.04 6.89 7.70
N GLU A 189 -5.72 5.91 8.53
CA GLU A 189 -6.33 4.58 8.51
C GLU A 189 -6.73 4.14 9.92
N TYR A 190 -7.71 3.25 10.02
CA TYR A 190 -8.11 2.64 11.28
C TYR A 190 -7.67 1.17 11.32
N ARG A 191 -6.94 0.76 12.35
CA ARG A 191 -6.45 -0.61 12.52
C ARG A 191 -7.06 -1.22 13.76
N THR A 192 -7.42 -2.50 13.70
CA THR A 192 -8.02 -3.25 14.81
C THR A 192 -7.34 -4.62 14.98
N PRO A 193 -7.39 -5.23 16.17
CA PRO A 193 -6.70 -6.49 16.46
C PRO A 193 -7.44 -7.70 15.85
N VAL A 194 -7.62 -7.71 14.53
CA VAL A 194 -8.39 -8.72 13.79
C VAL A 194 -7.58 -9.21 12.58
N GLY A 195 -7.74 -10.50 12.25
CA GLY A 195 -7.15 -11.09 11.04
C GLY A 195 -5.62 -11.05 11.06
N ASN A 196 -5.03 -10.41 10.05
CA ASN A 196 -3.57 -10.26 9.96
C ASN A 196 -3.02 -9.30 11.02
N ASP A 197 -3.86 -8.44 11.58
CA ASP A 197 -3.46 -7.44 12.57
C ASP A 197 -3.72 -7.87 14.01
N ALA A 198 -4.02 -9.14 14.28
CA ALA A 198 -4.32 -9.59 15.65
C ALA A 198 -3.14 -9.44 16.64
N GLY A 199 -1.93 -9.09 16.16
CA GLY A 199 -0.80 -8.71 17.01
C GLY A 199 -0.86 -7.28 17.56
N ILE A 200 -1.76 -6.43 17.03
CA ILE A 200 -2.01 -5.08 17.54
C ILE A 200 -2.70 -5.18 18.91
N LYS A 201 -2.38 -4.28 19.84
CA LYS A 201 -2.92 -4.32 21.20
C LYS A 201 -4.36 -3.85 21.30
N GLN A 202 -4.74 -2.83 20.53
CA GLN A 202 -6.05 -2.20 20.57
C GLN A 202 -6.38 -1.52 19.24
N GLY A 203 -7.66 -1.24 19.02
CA GLY A 203 -8.08 -0.46 17.86
C GLY A 203 -7.57 0.97 17.93
N ALA A 204 -6.89 1.44 16.88
CA ALA A 204 -6.29 2.77 16.83
C ALA A 204 -6.37 3.36 15.43
N VAL A 205 -6.54 4.68 15.36
CA VAL A 205 -6.31 5.44 14.14
C VAL A 205 -4.81 5.75 14.06
N VAL A 206 -4.20 5.49 12.92
CA VAL A 206 -2.78 5.78 12.67
C VAL A 206 -2.64 6.69 11.45
N ILE A 207 -1.61 7.52 11.47
CA ILE A 207 -1.34 8.51 10.41
C ILE A 207 0.02 8.19 9.80
N HIS A 208 0.07 8.06 8.48
CA HIS A 208 1.32 7.95 7.74
C HIS A 208 1.52 9.18 6.87
N LYS A 209 2.75 9.66 6.77
CA LYS A 209 3.17 10.66 5.80
C LYS A 209 3.69 9.95 4.56
N VAL A 210 3.06 10.23 3.43
CA VAL A 210 3.53 9.81 2.11
C VAL A 210 4.42 10.91 1.54
N HIS A 211 5.64 10.56 1.19
CA HIS A 211 6.57 11.48 0.54
C HIS A 211 7.12 10.86 -0.75
N ARG A 212 6.87 11.52 -1.87
CA ARG A 212 7.29 11.08 -3.20
C ARG A 212 8.59 11.73 -3.61
N ILE A 213 9.49 10.92 -4.14
CA ILE A 213 10.77 11.36 -4.70
C ILE A 213 10.94 10.67 -6.06
N GLY A 214 10.71 11.42 -7.13
CA GLY A 214 10.72 10.88 -8.50
C GLY A 214 9.63 9.82 -8.69
N VAL A 215 10.04 8.61 -9.03
CA VAL A 215 9.13 7.45 -9.23
C VAL A 215 8.87 6.66 -7.95
N SER A 216 9.63 6.94 -6.89
CA SER A 216 9.52 6.23 -5.60
C SER A 216 8.67 7.03 -4.61
N TYR A 217 8.17 6.34 -3.59
CA TYR A 217 7.54 6.98 -2.44
C TYR A 217 7.97 6.30 -1.14
N TYR A 218 7.82 7.03 -0.05
CA TYR A 218 8.12 6.58 1.30
C TYR A 218 6.85 6.70 2.15
N SER A 219 6.55 5.67 2.94
CA SER A 219 5.53 5.71 4.00
C SER A 219 6.22 5.90 5.33
N THR A 220 5.86 6.94 6.08
CA THR A 220 6.41 7.22 7.41
C THR A 220 5.30 7.34 8.43
N LEU A 221 5.25 6.43 9.40
CA LEU A 221 4.34 6.50 10.55
C LEU A 221 4.65 7.75 11.37
N MET A 222 3.60 8.54 11.64
CA MET A 222 3.69 9.81 12.34
C MET A 222 3.37 9.63 13.82
N THR A 223 4.24 10.19 14.66
CA THR A 223 4.03 10.29 16.09
C THR A 223 3.27 11.57 16.46
N HIS A 224 2.67 11.57 17.65
CA HIS A 224 2.03 12.72 18.27
C HIS A 224 2.52 12.89 19.72
N GLU A 225 2.04 13.93 20.41
CA GLU A 225 2.46 14.25 21.79
C GLU A 225 3.99 14.23 21.98
N ARG A 226 4.70 15.04 21.18
CA ARG A 226 6.17 15.16 21.20
C ARG A 226 6.95 13.88 20.87
N GLY A 227 6.33 12.92 20.19
CA GLY A 227 7.01 11.72 19.71
C GLY A 227 6.73 10.46 20.51
N GLU A 228 5.79 10.52 21.46
CA GLU A 228 5.53 9.44 22.42
C GLU A 228 4.59 8.37 21.87
N TYR A 229 3.54 8.77 21.15
CA TYR A 229 2.47 7.88 20.72
C TYR A 229 2.30 7.89 19.21
N ASN A 230 1.95 6.72 18.66
CA ASN A 230 1.61 6.56 17.25
C ASN A 230 0.08 6.46 17.07
N GLU A 231 -0.61 6.02 18.13
CA GLU A 231 -2.01 5.68 18.15
C GLU A 231 -2.89 6.88 18.53
N LEU A 232 -3.88 7.15 17.71
CA LEU A 232 -5.00 8.03 18.06
C LEU A 232 -6.19 7.17 18.52
N THR A 233 -6.54 7.31 19.80
CA THR A 233 -7.71 6.69 20.43
C THR A 233 -8.84 7.71 20.61
N ALA A 234 -10.03 7.27 21.05
CA ALA A 234 -11.17 8.15 21.24
C ALA A 234 -10.82 9.35 22.15
N GLY A 235 -11.08 10.56 21.68
CA GLY A 235 -10.77 11.81 22.37
C GLY A 235 -9.40 12.42 22.05
N THR A 236 -8.50 11.67 21.40
CA THR A 236 -7.19 12.19 21.00
C THR A 236 -7.24 13.07 19.76
N GLU A 237 -6.26 13.97 19.63
CA GLU A 237 -6.09 14.84 18.48
C GLU A 237 -4.65 14.86 17.98
N TRP A 238 -4.51 14.98 16.67
CA TRP A 238 -3.26 15.24 15.99
C TRP A 238 -3.34 16.57 15.25
N LEU A 239 -2.34 17.42 15.46
CA LEU A 239 -2.23 18.74 14.86
C LEU A 239 -0.87 18.90 14.20
N GLN A 240 -0.88 19.18 12.90
CA GLN A 240 0.32 19.44 12.12
C GLN A 240 0.25 20.82 11.49
N PHE A 241 1.25 21.65 11.77
CA PHE A 241 1.44 22.93 11.08
C PHE A 241 2.21 22.68 9.77
N LEU A 242 1.76 23.34 8.70
CA LEU A 242 2.32 23.19 7.36
C LEU A 242 3.17 24.40 6.97
N ASP A 243 2.56 25.58 6.98
CA ASP A 243 3.18 26.81 6.51
C ASP A 243 2.54 28.05 7.13
N ILE A 244 3.18 29.20 6.92
CA ILE A 244 2.67 30.52 7.29
C ILE A 244 2.32 31.26 6.01
N ASN A 245 1.11 31.78 5.93
CA ASN A 245 0.63 32.61 4.82
C ASN A 245 1.18 34.05 4.92
N VAL A 246 1.08 34.81 3.83
CA VAL A 246 1.49 36.24 3.79
C VAL A 246 0.71 37.10 4.79
N ASP A 247 -0.54 36.73 5.11
CA ASP A 247 -1.39 37.42 6.10
C ASP A 247 -1.05 37.06 7.56
N GLY A 248 -0.04 36.21 7.78
CA GLY A 248 0.33 35.70 9.10
C GLY A 248 -0.53 34.53 9.59
N GLY A 249 -1.50 34.05 8.80
CA GLY A 249 -2.28 32.87 9.11
C GLY A 249 -1.48 31.58 8.99
N PHE A 250 -1.77 30.58 9.84
CA PHE A 250 -1.14 29.27 9.76
C PHE A 250 -1.97 28.29 8.91
N GLN A 251 -1.29 27.61 8.00
CA GLN A 251 -1.82 26.41 7.38
C GLN A 251 -1.60 25.22 8.31
N TYR A 252 -2.67 24.47 8.61
CA TYR A 252 -2.60 23.31 9.48
C TYR A 252 -3.54 22.19 9.03
N ILE A 253 -3.27 21.01 9.56
CA ILE A 253 -4.15 19.84 9.51
C ILE A 253 -4.44 19.42 10.94
N ARG A 254 -5.71 19.26 11.27
CA ARG A 254 -6.19 18.73 12.54
C ARG A 254 -7.03 17.49 12.28
N VAL A 255 -6.70 16.42 12.99
CA VAL A 255 -7.43 15.15 12.98
C VAL A 255 -7.80 14.82 14.42
N LYS A 256 -9.10 14.72 14.71
CA LYS A 256 -9.60 14.36 16.05
C LYS A 256 -10.44 13.09 15.95
N VAL A 257 -10.17 12.12 16.81
CA VAL A 257 -10.98 10.90 16.90
C VAL A 257 -12.13 11.18 17.86
N GLU A 258 -13.34 11.37 17.33
CA GLU A 258 -14.52 11.69 18.13
C GLU A 258 -15.04 10.45 18.87
N ARG A 259 -15.08 9.31 18.18
CA ARG A 259 -15.61 8.05 18.75
C ARG A 259 -15.00 6.84 18.07
N VAL A 260 -14.87 5.75 18.83
CA VAL A 260 -14.51 4.43 18.31
C VAL A 260 -15.66 3.47 18.58
N HIS A 261 -16.04 2.69 17.57
CA HIS A 261 -17.12 1.72 17.59
C HIS A 261 -16.52 0.32 17.46
N GLY A 262 -16.19 -0.31 18.60
CA GLY A 262 -15.50 -1.60 18.63
C GLY A 262 -16.25 -2.73 17.93
N LYS A 263 -17.59 -2.79 18.05
CA LYS A 263 -18.43 -3.85 17.45
C LYS A 263 -18.48 -3.79 15.93
N SER A 264 -18.49 -2.58 15.35
CA SER A 264 -18.54 -2.38 13.90
C SER A 264 -17.16 -2.15 13.27
N HIS A 265 -16.08 -2.29 14.06
CA HIS A 265 -14.71 -2.02 13.64
C HIS A 265 -14.56 -0.70 12.89
N SER A 266 -15.15 0.38 13.42
CA SER A 266 -15.14 1.70 12.80
C SER A 266 -14.84 2.83 13.79
N ALA A 267 -14.33 3.95 13.30
CA ALA A 267 -14.09 5.16 14.07
C ALA A 267 -14.69 6.39 13.38
N ASP A 268 -15.24 7.32 14.14
CA ASP A 268 -15.70 8.62 13.66
C ASP A 268 -14.58 9.64 13.90
N LEU A 269 -14.12 10.28 12.82
CA LEU A 269 -13.04 11.27 12.85
C LEU A 269 -13.55 12.62 12.38
N LYS A 270 -13.21 13.67 13.10
CA LYS A 270 -13.38 15.05 12.66
C LYS A 270 -12.06 15.56 12.11
N ILE A 271 -12.07 15.95 10.85
CA ILE A 271 -10.89 16.46 10.15
C ILE A 271 -11.13 17.90 9.77
N SER A 272 -10.14 18.75 10.00
CA SER A 272 -10.14 20.16 9.63
C SER A 272 -8.78 20.53 9.03
N THR A 273 -8.77 21.21 7.89
CA THR A 273 -7.54 21.74 7.30
C THR A 273 -7.73 23.15 6.78
N THR A 274 -6.68 23.96 6.88
CA THR A 274 -6.59 25.28 6.25
C THR A 274 -5.64 25.28 5.06
N PHE A 275 -5.23 24.08 4.59
CA PHE A 275 -4.35 23.92 3.44
C PHE A 275 -5.01 24.46 2.16
N ARG A 276 -4.31 25.38 1.50
CA ARG A 276 -4.74 25.97 0.24
C ARG A 276 -3.55 26.06 -0.72
N PRO A 277 -3.48 25.21 -1.76
CA PRO A 277 -2.31 25.12 -2.63
C PRO A 277 -2.08 26.39 -3.48
N GLU A 278 -3.12 27.17 -3.73
CA GLU A 278 -3.10 28.39 -4.52
C GLU A 278 -2.53 29.61 -3.77
N LEU A 279 -2.55 29.60 -2.44
CA LEU A 279 -2.10 30.75 -1.63
C LEU A 279 -0.58 30.88 -1.59
N CYS A 280 -0.08 32.11 -1.66
CA CYS A 280 1.35 32.40 -1.52
C CYS A 280 1.84 32.17 -0.09
N ARG A 281 3.07 31.65 0.07
CA ARG A 281 3.72 31.48 1.37
C ARG A 281 4.17 32.82 1.91
N GLY A 282 4.43 32.92 3.21
CA GLY A 282 4.85 34.17 3.86
C GLY A 282 6.14 34.78 3.30
N ALA A 283 7.02 33.96 2.72
CA ALA A 283 8.24 34.42 2.03
C ALA A 283 8.00 34.89 0.58
N ASP A 284 6.88 34.51 -0.03
CA ASP A 284 6.54 34.81 -1.42
C ASP A 284 5.94 36.23 -1.55
N VAL A 285 5.98 36.76 -2.76
CA VAL A 285 5.24 37.94 -3.20
C VAL A 285 4.31 37.52 -4.34
N LYS A 286 3.07 37.98 -4.26
CA LYS A 286 2.09 37.81 -5.34
C LYS A 286 2.36 38.86 -6.42
N VAL A 287 2.62 38.41 -7.65
CA VAL A 287 2.89 39.30 -8.79
C VAL A 287 1.91 38.99 -9.91
N ASP A 288 1.28 40.04 -10.45
CA ASP A 288 0.36 39.91 -11.57
C ASP A 288 1.10 39.58 -12.87
N VAL A 289 0.57 38.61 -13.61
CA VAL A 289 1.13 38.20 -14.88
C VAL A 289 0.65 39.18 -15.96
N LYS A 290 1.54 40.07 -16.40
CA LYS A 290 1.28 40.91 -17.57
C LYS A 290 1.33 40.05 -18.84
N GLN A 291 0.39 40.25 -19.75
CA GLN A 291 0.42 39.59 -21.07
C GLN A 291 1.70 39.99 -21.79
N SER A 292 2.63 39.04 -21.90
CA SER A 292 3.87 39.17 -22.67
C SER A 292 3.82 38.15 -23.81
N PRO A 293 4.26 38.49 -25.03
CA PRO A 293 4.34 37.53 -26.14
C PRO A 293 5.19 36.30 -25.83
N SER A 294 6.09 36.41 -24.85
CA SER A 294 7.02 35.35 -24.44
C SER A 294 6.49 34.40 -23.36
N LEU A 295 5.29 34.62 -22.81
CA LEU A 295 4.75 33.85 -21.69
C LEU A 295 3.36 33.28 -22.02
N ILE A 296 3.19 31.97 -21.85
CA ILE A 296 1.91 31.28 -22.01
C ILE A 296 1.22 31.28 -20.64
N THR A 297 0.13 32.03 -20.49
CA THR A 297 -0.47 32.27 -19.18
C THR A 297 -1.38 31.14 -18.68
N HIS A 298 -1.90 30.28 -19.57
CA HIS A 298 -2.90 29.25 -19.22
C HIS A 298 -4.11 29.78 -18.41
N GLY A 299 -4.43 31.08 -18.52
CA GLY A 299 -5.48 31.72 -17.71
C GLY A 299 -5.06 32.15 -16.30
N VAL A 300 -3.82 31.88 -15.88
CA VAL A 300 -3.25 32.32 -14.60
C VAL A 300 -3.14 33.84 -14.58
N ARG A 301 -3.72 34.46 -13.55
CA ARG A 301 -3.74 35.93 -13.37
C ARG A 301 -2.56 36.46 -12.57
N SER A 302 -2.08 35.67 -11.61
CA SER A 302 -1.05 36.08 -10.66
C SER A 302 -0.23 34.87 -10.24
N VAL A 303 1.07 35.03 -10.03
CA VAL A 303 1.98 33.98 -9.55
C VAL A 303 2.58 34.32 -8.20
N CYS A 304 2.87 33.30 -7.40
CA CYS A 304 3.65 33.44 -6.16
C CYS A 304 5.13 33.19 -6.47
N ILE A 305 5.98 34.20 -6.26
CA ILE A 305 7.43 34.11 -6.47
C ILE A 305 8.19 34.62 -5.25
N GLU A 306 9.43 34.17 -5.08
CA GLU A 306 10.33 34.75 -4.08
C GLU A 306 10.62 36.23 -4.39
N ARG A 307 10.90 37.02 -3.34
CA ARG A 307 11.23 38.45 -3.48
C ARG A 307 12.40 38.66 -4.44
N ASN A 308 12.32 39.73 -5.23
CA ASN A 308 13.37 40.19 -6.16
C ASN A 308 13.69 39.24 -7.33
N ARG A 309 12.82 38.28 -7.66
CA ARG A 309 12.94 37.44 -8.86
C ARG A 309 12.00 37.91 -9.97
N THR A 310 12.38 37.67 -11.23
CA THR A 310 11.52 37.89 -12.40
C THR A 310 10.63 36.66 -12.67
N ILE A 311 9.43 36.90 -13.20
CA ILE A 311 8.50 35.81 -13.56
C ILE A 311 9.11 35.00 -14.71
N THR A 312 9.12 33.68 -14.55
CA THR A 312 9.50 32.72 -15.59
C THR A 312 8.29 31.88 -16.01
N GLN A 313 8.35 31.24 -17.19
CA GLN A 313 7.29 30.31 -17.63
C GLN A 313 7.03 29.21 -16.60
N ARG A 314 8.09 28.70 -15.96
CA ARG A 314 7.99 27.69 -14.89
C ARG A 314 7.14 28.16 -13.70
N ASP A 315 7.16 29.44 -13.37
CA ASP A 315 6.36 29.97 -12.25
C ASP A 315 4.86 30.02 -12.62
N ILE A 316 4.55 30.31 -13.88
CA ILE A 316 3.19 30.26 -14.42
C ILE A 316 2.69 28.82 -14.46
N ASP A 317 3.48 27.90 -15.02
CA ASP A 317 3.11 26.48 -15.12
C ASP A 317 2.87 25.91 -13.71
N ARG A 318 3.73 26.25 -12.75
CA ARG A 318 3.56 25.83 -11.36
C ARG A 318 2.28 26.38 -10.74
N GLN A 319 1.95 27.64 -11.00
CA GLN A 319 0.71 28.23 -10.49
C GLN A 319 -0.52 27.60 -11.16
N TYR A 320 -0.48 27.34 -12.47
CA TYR A 320 -1.54 26.61 -13.17
C TYR A 320 -1.79 25.23 -12.55
N LEU A 321 -0.71 24.49 -12.24
CA LEU A 321 -0.81 23.19 -11.54
C LEU A 321 -1.39 23.34 -10.13
N ARG A 322 -1.06 24.42 -9.40
CA ARG A 322 -1.66 24.71 -8.08
C ARG A 322 -3.14 25.05 -8.17
N ASP A 323 -3.55 25.76 -9.21
CA ASP A 323 -4.95 26.12 -9.45
C ASP A 323 -5.77 24.86 -9.82
N ALA A 324 -5.16 23.89 -10.52
CA ALA A 324 -5.74 22.59 -10.88
C ALA A 324 -5.43 21.46 -9.86
N PHE A 325 -4.92 21.78 -8.67
CA PHE A 325 -4.31 20.82 -7.74
C PHE A 325 -5.20 19.62 -7.40
N PHE A 326 -6.47 19.87 -7.10
CA PHE A 326 -7.41 18.82 -6.69
C PHE A 326 -7.89 17.92 -7.83
N ASP A 327 -7.78 18.39 -9.09
CA ASP A 327 -8.16 17.66 -10.30
C ASP A 327 -7.06 16.72 -10.79
N MET A 328 -5.81 17.01 -10.45
CA MET A 328 -4.64 16.26 -10.91
C MET A 328 -4.50 14.87 -10.29
N ARG A 329 -4.98 14.67 -9.05
CA ARG A 329 -4.90 13.36 -8.41
C ARG A 329 -6.14 12.54 -8.76
N LYS A 330 -6.02 11.54 -9.65
CA LYS A 330 -7.14 10.64 -9.93
C LYS A 330 -7.01 9.28 -9.24
N THR A 331 -5.82 8.68 -9.15
CA THR A 331 -5.50 7.48 -8.33
C THR A 331 -3.98 7.27 -8.24
N PHE A 332 -3.49 6.49 -7.24
CA PHE A 332 -2.06 6.14 -7.09
C PHE A 332 -1.78 4.63 -7.25
N GLY A 333 -2.77 3.86 -7.68
CA GLY A 333 -2.65 2.40 -7.73
C GLY A 333 -1.95 1.89 -8.97
N GLN A 334 -0.95 1.02 -8.81
CA GLN A 334 -0.42 0.21 -9.89
C GLN A 334 -1.52 -0.62 -10.57
N ASN A 335 -2.56 -1.02 -9.83
CA ASN A 335 -3.71 -1.75 -10.35
C ASN A 335 -4.80 -0.85 -10.97
N GLU A 336 -4.47 0.40 -11.35
CA GLU A 336 -5.45 1.32 -11.94
C GLU A 336 -5.85 0.96 -13.37
N CYS A 337 -7.00 1.49 -13.78
CA CYS A 337 -7.47 1.40 -15.16
C CYS A 337 -6.68 2.33 -16.09
N LYS A 338 -6.64 1.96 -17.38
CA LYS A 338 -6.14 2.84 -18.44
C LYS A 338 -6.96 4.14 -18.51
N ASN A 339 -6.34 5.20 -19.02
CA ASN A 339 -6.96 6.53 -19.14
C ASN A 339 -8.37 6.47 -19.75
N GLY A 340 -9.33 7.12 -19.08
CA GLY A 340 -10.73 7.19 -19.51
C GLY A 340 -11.61 6.05 -18.98
N ARG A 341 -11.07 5.12 -18.19
CA ARG A 341 -11.81 4.02 -17.56
C ARG A 341 -11.74 4.08 -16.05
N VAL A 342 -12.68 3.40 -15.39
CA VAL A 342 -12.79 3.28 -13.94
C VAL A 342 -13.09 1.82 -13.56
N TRP A 343 -12.81 1.44 -12.32
CA TRP A 343 -13.23 0.13 -11.83
C TRP A 343 -14.75 0.05 -11.79
N ARG A 344 -15.30 -1.06 -12.26
CA ARG A 344 -16.73 -1.37 -12.26
C ARG A 344 -17.29 -1.44 -10.84
N ALA A 345 -16.47 -1.90 -9.89
CA ALA A 345 -16.75 -1.85 -8.46
C ALA A 345 -18.08 -2.51 -8.06
N ILE A 346 -18.41 -3.67 -8.66
CA ILE A 346 -19.55 -4.49 -8.23
C ILE A 346 -19.44 -4.84 -6.74
N ASP A 347 -18.23 -5.16 -6.31
CA ASP A 347 -17.89 -5.32 -4.90
C ASP A 347 -16.56 -4.61 -4.58
N ALA A 348 -16.09 -4.76 -3.34
CA ALA A 348 -14.85 -4.14 -2.89
C ALA A 348 -13.57 -4.70 -3.56
N TYR A 349 -13.66 -5.77 -4.35
CA TYR A 349 -12.53 -6.45 -4.99
C TYR A 349 -12.71 -6.63 -6.51
N ASP A 350 -13.73 -5.99 -7.09
CA ASP A 350 -14.00 -6.00 -8.54
C ASP A 350 -13.16 -4.94 -9.27
N TYR A 351 -11.99 -5.36 -9.72
CA TYR A 351 -11.02 -4.51 -10.45
C TYR A 351 -11.23 -4.49 -11.96
N VAL A 352 -12.39 -4.92 -12.47
CA VAL A 352 -12.70 -4.88 -13.90
C VAL A 352 -12.89 -3.44 -14.36
N CYS A 353 -12.23 -3.05 -15.45
CA CYS A 353 -12.19 -1.65 -15.91
C CYS A 353 -13.23 -1.37 -17.02
N VAL A 354 -14.20 -0.52 -16.70
CA VAL A 354 -15.33 -0.14 -17.58
C VAL A 354 -15.34 1.37 -17.86
N GLU A 355 -16.27 1.82 -18.70
CA GLU A 355 -16.49 3.25 -18.92
C GLU A 355 -17.19 3.90 -17.72
N PRO A 356 -16.97 5.20 -17.42
CA PRO A 356 -17.48 5.83 -16.21
C PRO A 356 -19.00 5.69 -15.99
N HIS A 357 -19.80 5.82 -17.05
CA HIS A 357 -21.26 5.73 -16.96
C HIS A 357 -21.75 4.29 -16.66
N ARG A 358 -20.91 3.28 -16.87
CA ARG A 358 -21.27 1.87 -16.68
C ARG A 358 -21.35 1.48 -15.20
N VAL A 359 -20.64 2.19 -14.32
CA VAL A 359 -20.63 1.91 -12.87
C VAL A 359 -22.04 2.00 -12.28
N ASP A 360 -22.78 3.07 -12.61
CA ASP A 360 -24.14 3.26 -12.11
C ASP A 360 -25.12 2.25 -12.75
N GLN A 361 -24.97 1.98 -14.05
CA GLN A 361 -25.83 1.01 -14.76
C GLN A 361 -25.77 -0.39 -14.16
N VAL A 362 -24.57 -0.88 -13.82
CA VAL A 362 -24.40 -2.24 -13.27
C VAL A 362 -25.07 -2.37 -11.90
N MET A 363 -25.15 -1.28 -11.13
CA MET A 363 -25.86 -1.28 -9.84
C MET A 363 -27.37 -1.22 -10.03
N ASP A 364 -27.86 -0.40 -10.96
CA ASP A 364 -29.29 -0.20 -11.20
C ASP A 364 -29.99 -1.40 -11.86
N THR A 365 -29.24 -2.27 -12.54
CA THR A 365 -29.79 -3.45 -13.25
C THR A 365 -30.06 -4.67 -12.35
N VAL A 366 -29.70 -4.62 -11.07
CA VAL A 366 -29.91 -5.73 -10.14
C VAL A 366 -31.39 -5.82 -9.77
N ALA A 367 -32.00 -6.97 -10.03
CA ALA A 367 -33.38 -7.25 -9.62
C ALA A 367 -33.46 -7.39 -8.09
N SER A 368 -34.58 -6.96 -7.50
CA SER A 368 -34.90 -7.25 -6.11
C SER A 368 -35.19 -8.75 -5.98
N VAL A 369 -34.45 -9.45 -5.13
CA VAL A 369 -34.65 -10.86 -4.83
C VAL A 369 -35.25 -10.96 -3.43
N ASP A 370 -36.24 -11.82 -3.24
CA ASP A 370 -36.75 -12.16 -1.90
C ASP A 370 -35.67 -12.94 -1.14
N GLU A 371 -35.32 -12.49 0.08
CA GLU A 371 -34.20 -13.04 0.87
C GLU A 371 -34.34 -14.53 1.23
N ASP A 372 -35.54 -15.10 1.05
CA ASP A 372 -35.90 -16.46 1.40
C ASP A 372 -35.77 -17.46 0.23
N ASP A 373 -35.51 -17.00 -1.00
CA ASP A 373 -35.30 -17.86 -2.18
C ASP A 373 -33.87 -17.69 -2.72
N ASP A 374 -33.16 -18.81 -2.85
CA ASP A 374 -31.79 -18.84 -3.39
C ASP A 374 -31.78 -18.76 -4.92
N ASP A 375 -32.95 -18.83 -5.57
CA ASP A 375 -33.12 -18.77 -7.02
C ASP A 375 -33.58 -17.38 -7.50
N CYS A 376 -33.25 -17.06 -8.73
CA CYS A 376 -33.77 -15.84 -9.36
C CYS A 376 -35.21 -16.07 -9.84
N ASP A 377 -36.03 -15.02 -9.81
CA ASP A 377 -37.33 -15.01 -10.49
C ASP A 377 -37.22 -15.55 -11.92
N GLU A 378 -38.27 -16.19 -12.45
CA GLU A 378 -38.27 -16.92 -13.74
C GLU A 378 -37.74 -16.13 -14.96
N THR A 379 -37.66 -14.79 -14.88
CA THR A 379 -37.19 -13.90 -15.95
C THR A 379 -35.76 -13.39 -15.77
N TYR A 380 -35.13 -13.69 -14.65
CA TYR A 380 -33.78 -13.27 -14.29
C TYR A 380 -32.85 -14.47 -14.11
N VAL A 381 -31.56 -14.21 -14.21
CA VAL A 381 -30.51 -15.21 -14.02
C VAL A 381 -29.47 -14.67 -13.07
N HIS A 382 -28.78 -15.56 -12.34
CA HIS A 382 -27.65 -15.13 -11.53
C HIS A 382 -26.57 -14.49 -12.40
N ARG A 383 -26.18 -13.28 -12.00
CA ARG A 383 -25.19 -12.43 -12.65
C ARG A 383 -23.83 -13.11 -12.79
N ASN A 384 -23.42 -13.87 -11.77
CA ASN A 384 -22.20 -14.67 -11.79
C ASN A 384 -20.95 -13.87 -12.21
N ALA A 385 -20.84 -12.60 -11.80
CA ALA A 385 -19.69 -11.77 -12.13
C ALA A 385 -18.37 -12.32 -11.56
N PHE A 386 -18.45 -13.00 -10.40
CA PHE A 386 -17.34 -13.69 -9.75
C PHE A 386 -17.88 -14.87 -8.93
N GLN A 387 -16.98 -15.69 -8.40
CA GLN A 387 -17.36 -16.84 -7.58
C GLN A 387 -18.11 -16.40 -6.31
N GLY A 388 -19.37 -16.80 -6.19
CA GLY A 388 -20.24 -16.44 -5.06
C GLY A 388 -21.08 -15.18 -5.27
N ASP A 389 -21.06 -14.58 -6.47
CA ASP A 389 -22.00 -13.51 -6.84
C ASP A 389 -23.41 -14.08 -7.05
N LYS A 390 -24.34 -13.70 -6.17
CA LYS A 390 -25.74 -14.18 -6.16
C LYS A 390 -26.74 -13.19 -6.76
N ALA A 391 -26.31 -11.99 -7.17
CA ALA A 391 -27.24 -10.98 -7.69
C ALA A 391 -27.97 -11.48 -8.95
N CYS A 392 -29.26 -11.15 -9.08
CA CYS A 392 -30.07 -11.52 -10.24
C CYS A 392 -30.13 -10.37 -11.26
N VAL A 393 -29.93 -10.68 -12.54
CA VAL A 393 -29.91 -9.72 -13.67
C VAL A 393 -30.52 -10.37 -14.92
N SER A 394 -30.80 -9.58 -15.97
CA SER A 394 -31.25 -10.13 -17.25
C SER A 394 -30.16 -10.96 -17.94
N GLU A 395 -30.55 -11.85 -18.86
CA GLU A 395 -29.58 -12.64 -19.63
C GLU A 395 -28.60 -11.76 -20.43
N ASP A 396 -29.08 -10.65 -20.99
CA ASP A 396 -28.26 -9.70 -21.73
C ASP A 396 -27.21 -9.02 -20.84
N GLU A 397 -27.60 -8.62 -19.63
CA GLU A 397 -26.70 -7.98 -18.65
C GLU A 397 -25.64 -8.99 -18.16
N ARG A 398 -26.03 -10.24 -17.92
CA ARG A 398 -25.09 -11.32 -17.61
C ARG A 398 -24.08 -11.51 -18.74
N ALA A 399 -24.55 -11.60 -20.00
CA ALA A 399 -23.66 -11.75 -21.15
C ALA A 399 -22.66 -10.59 -21.27
N LEU A 400 -23.11 -9.36 -21.01
CA LEU A 400 -22.26 -8.17 -21.01
C LEU A 400 -21.20 -8.20 -19.91
N ILE A 401 -21.55 -8.56 -18.68
CA ILE A 401 -20.61 -8.70 -17.56
C ILE A 401 -19.55 -9.77 -17.82
N HIS A 402 -19.95 -10.90 -18.40
CA HIS A 402 -19.01 -11.96 -18.79
C HIS A 402 -18.03 -11.47 -19.87
N LYS A 403 -18.50 -10.66 -20.82
CA LYS A 403 -17.64 -10.02 -21.83
C LYS A 403 -16.66 -9.04 -21.18
N GLU A 404 -17.12 -8.17 -20.28
CA GLU A 404 -16.25 -7.24 -19.53
C GLU A 404 -15.15 -7.98 -18.76
N ASN A 405 -15.51 -9.09 -18.09
CA ASN A 405 -14.56 -9.94 -17.38
C ASN A 405 -13.49 -10.52 -18.33
N ALA A 406 -13.90 -11.04 -19.49
CA ALA A 406 -12.99 -11.59 -20.49
C ALA A 406 -12.06 -10.51 -21.09
N GLU A 407 -12.53 -9.26 -21.20
CA GLU A 407 -11.79 -8.14 -21.78
C GLU A 407 -10.99 -7.33 -20.74
N SER A 408 -11.05 -7.67 -19.45
CA SER A 408 -10.39 -6.95 -18.36
C SER A 408 -8.89 -6.71 -18.60
N HIS A 409 -8.20 -7.69 -19.20
CA HIS A 409 -6.78 -7.60 -19.57
C HIS A 409 -6.44 -6.43 -20.49
N ARG A 410 -7.40 -5.93 -21.28
CA ARG A 410 -7.20 -4.81 -22.21
C ARG A 410 -7.24 -3.47 -21.51
N HIS A 411 -7.87 -3.38 -20.35
CA HIS A 411 -8.29 -2.11 -19.75
C HIS A 411 -7.59 -1.81 -18.43
N LEU A 412 -7.01 -2.81 -17.78
CA LEU A 412 -6.14 -2.63 -16.62
C LEU A 412 -4.73 -2.21 -17.06
N ARG A 413 -4.10 -1.28 -16.33
CA ARG A 413 -2.80 -0.70 -16.72
C ARG A 413 -1.66 -1.71 -16.65
N ASN A 414 -1.56 -2.45 -15.54
CA ASN A 414 -0.47 -3.39 -15.25
C ASN A 414 -1.00 -4.84 -15.15
N TYR A 415 -1.89 -5.25 -16.07
CA TYR A 415 -2.51 -6.57 -16.03
C TYR A 415 -1.51 -7.71 -15.97
N ALA A 416 -0.49 -7.69 -16.84
CA ALA A 416 0.47 -8.78 -16.95
C ALA A 416 1.29 -8.95 -15.66
N PHE A 417 1.71 -7.84 -15.06
CA PHE A 417 2.41 -7.80 -13.77
C PHE A 417 1.59 -8.46 -12.64
N PHE A 418 0.33 -8.04 -12.45
CA PHE A 418 -0.49 -8.56 -11.35
C PHE A 418 -1.01 -9.99 -11.56
N ASN A 419 -1.07 -10.45 -12.81
CA ASN A 419 -1.59 -11.77 -13.15
C ASN A 419 -0.51 -12.78 -13.56
N GLY A 420 0.78 -12.42 -13.43
CA GLY A 420 1.90 -13.29 -13.77
C GLY A 420 1.94 -13.69 -15.25
N ALA A 421 1.37 -12.85 -16.13
CA ALA A 421 1.38 -13.06 -17.58
C ALA A 421 2.61 -12.41 -18.25
N ASP A 422 3.50 -11.78 -17.47
CA ASP A 422 4.79 -11.32 -17.93
C ASP A 422 5.68 -12.54 -18.24
N THR A 423 5.92 -12.78 -19.52
CA THR A 423 6.90 -13.77 -19.95
C THR A 423 8.29 -13.16 -19.88
N ASP A 424 9.16 -13.67 -19.00
CA ASP A 424 10.59 -13.34 -19.06
C ASP A 424 11.18 -13.83 -20.39
N VAL A 425 11.32 -12.91 -21.35
CA VAL A 425 12.17 -13.06 -22.52
C VAL A 425 13.61 -12.98 -22.02
N HIS A 426 14.18 -14.12 -21.61
CA HIS A 426 15.60 -14.51 -21.72
C HIS A 426 15.96 -15.61 -20.71
N ILE A 427 15.50 -16.84 -20.96
CA ILE A 427 16.22 -18.03 -20.46
C ILE A 427 17.00 -18.59 -21.65
N ALA A 428 18.25 -18.14 -21.81
CA ALA A 428 19.18 -18.79 -22.73
C ALA A 428 19.43 -20.24 -22.24
N PRO A 429 19.57 -21.24 -23.14
CA PRO A 429 19.63 -22.67 -22.77
C PRO A 429 20.90 -23.13 -22.01
N HIS A 430 21.77 -22.21 -21.58
CA HIS A 430 23.11 -22.55 -21.12
C HIS A 430 23.23 -22.92 -19.62
N TYR A 431 22.16 -22.87 -18.83
CA TYR A 431 22.21 -23.08 -17.37
C TYR A 431 21.82 -24.49 -16.87
N LEU A 432 21.91 -25.52 -17.72
CA LEU A 432 21.68 -26.91 -17.31
C LEU A 432 22.92 -27.62 -16.70
N ARG A 433 24.04 -26.92 -16.49
CA ARG A 433 25.31 -27.54 -16.02
C ARG A 433 25.80 -27.14 -14.62
N LEU A 434 25.04 -26.37 -13.84
CA LEU A 434 25.45 -25.94 -12.47
C LEU A 434 24.63 -26.58 -11.33
N LEU A 435 23.89 -27.64 -11.62
CA LEU A 435 22.97 -28.32 -10.69
C LEU A 435 23.63 -29.22 -9.62
N ASP A 436 24.95 -29.15 -9.44
CA ASP A 436 25.72 -30.16 -8.67
C ASP A 436 26.39 -29.63 -7.38
N ARG A 437 25.80 -28.64 -6.71
CA ARG A 437 26.23 -28.23 -5.35
C ARG A 437 25.22 -28.65 -4.28
N PRO A 438 25.58 -29.53 -3.33
CA PRO A 438 24.70 -29.88 -2.22
C PRO A 438 24.51 -28.69 -1.26
N GLY A 439 23.26 -28.39 -0.90
CA GLY A 439 22.91 -27.46 0.19
C GLY A 439 22.24 -26.15 -0.19
N VAL A 440 21.91 -25.91 -1.46
CA VAL A 440 21.14 -24.72 -1.89
C VAL A 440 19.83 -25.16 -2.55
N MET A 441 18.70 -24.88 -1.88
CA MET A 441 17.37 -25.03 -2.50
C MET A 441 17.04 -23.74 -3.26
N PHE A 442 16.96 -23.84 -4.59
CA PHE A 442 16.35 -22.81 -5.43
C PHE A 442 14.89 -23.18 -5.68
N PHE A 443 13.96 -22.32 -5.27
CA PHE A 443 12.55 -22.47 -5.65
C PHE A 443 12.34 -21.85 -7.02
N LYS A 444 12.03 -22.68 -8.03
CA LYS A 444 11.54 -22.24 -9.33
C LYS A 444 10.02 -22.20 -9.26
N PHE A 445 9.43 -21.02 -9.20
CA PHE A 445 7.98 -20.86 -9.39
C PHE A 445 7.68 -21.07 -10.87
N LEU A 446 7.23 -22.27 -11.24
CA LEU A 446 6.54 -22.50 -12.51
C LEU A 446 5.05 -22.31 -12.23
N GLN A 447 4.45 -21.26 -12.79
CA GLN A 447 3.00 -21.11 -12.78
C GLN A 447 2.51 -21.20 -14.22
N TYR A 448 1.78 -22.29 -14.50
CA TYR A 448 1.22 -22.63 -15.81
C TYR A 448 -0.26 -22.26 -15.85
N GLU A 449 -0.72 -22.02 -17.08
CA GLU A 449 -2.05 -21.63 -17.52
C GLU A 449 -3.22 -22.21 -16.70
N ALA A 450 -4.10 -21.31 -16.28
CA ALA A 450 -5.38 -21.64 -15.71
C ALA A 450 -6.30 -22.23 -16.79
N LEU A 451 -6.32 -23.55 -16.94
CA LEU A 451 -7.46 -24.34 -17.46
C LEU A 451 -7.19 -25.82 -17.15
N LYS A 452 -7.92 -26.37 -16.18
CA LYS A 452 -8.01 -27.78 -15.73
C LYS A 452 -7.05 -28.23 -14.60
N GLY A 453 -7.61 -28.25 -13.38
CA GLY A 453 -7.59 -29.38 -12.43
C GLY A 453 -6.26 -29.92 -11.87
N LEU A 454 -6.14 -29.86 -10.54
CA LEU A 454 -5.28 -30.69 -9.65
C LEU A 454 -3.77 -30.69 -9.92
N VAL A 455 -2.99 -30.07 -9.01
CA VAL A 455 -1.53 -30.23 -8.95
C VAL A 455 -1.18 -31.54 -8.26
N LYS A 456 -0.46 -32.42 -8.96
CA LYS A 456 0.30 -33.53 -8.36
C LYS A 456 1.75 -33.07 -8.19
N VAL A 457 2.23 -32.94 -6.96
CA VAL A 457 3.64 -32.66 -6.65
C VAL A 457 4.42 -33.96 -6.82
N GLU A 458 5.30 -34.03 -7.82
CA GLU A 458 6.14 -35.20 -8.05
C GLU A 458 7.51 -35.01 -7.40
N PHE A 459 7.74 -35.71 -6.28
CA PHE A 459 9.05 -35.78 -5.64
C PHE A 459 9.90 -36.84 -6.36
N ARG A 460 11.03 -36.44 -6.95
CA ARG A 460 12.03 -37.41 -7.41
C ARG A 460 13.00 -37.73 -6.26
N PRO A 461 13.13 -39.00 -5.86
CA PRO A 461 14.16 -39.39 -4.90
C PRO A 461 15.55 -39.25 -5.53
N ALA A 462 16.54 -38.90 -4.71
CA ALA A 462 17.93 -38.83 -5.11
C ALA A 462 18.42 -40.20 -5.65
N PRO A 463 19.28 -40.23 -6.68
CA PRO A 463 19.89 -41.48 -7.13
C PRO A 463 20.71 -42.10 -6.00
N LYS A 464 20.54 -43.41 -5.77
CA LYS A 464 21.35 -44.17 -4.81
C LYS A 464 22.81 -44.12 -5.24
N GLN A 465 23.71 -43.81 -4.30
CA GLN A 465 25.16 -43.90 -4.51
C GLN A 465 25.56 -45.33 -4.91
N PRO A 466 26.53 -45.51 -5.82
CA PRO A 466 27.12 -46.81 -6.08
C PRO A 466 27.90 -47.25 -4.84
N THR A 467 27.64 -48.47 -4.38
CA THR A 467 28.45 -49.15 -3.37
C THR A 467 29.84 -49.40 -3.94
N LEU A 468 30.86 -48.82 -3.32
CA LEU A 468 32.25 -49.19 -3.54
C LEU A 468 32.60 -50.34 -2.57
N ASN A 469 33.13 -51.42 -3.14
CA ASN A 469 33.74 -52.56 -2.43
C ASN A 469 34.95 -52.12 -1.60
#